data_AF-A0A090FAR6-F1
#
_entry.id   AF-A0A090FAR6-F1
#
_cell.length_a   1.000
_cell.length_b   1.000
_cell.length_c   1.000
_cell.angle_alpha   90.00
_cell.angle_beta   90.00
_cell.angle_gamma   90.00
#
_symmetry.space_group_name_H-M   'P 1'
#
loop_
_entity.id
_entity.type
_entity.pdbx_description
1 polymer ?
#
loop_
_entity_poly.entity_id
_entity_poly.type
_entity_poly.pdbx_seq_one_letter_code
_entity_poly.pdbx_strand_id
1 'polypeptide(L)' 'MIVPQIGDQPYWARRAAELGIGAAHDGPLPTAQSLSDALETALAPATRARAGAAAGRIRGDGAAVAARLLIELLGPSGR' A
#
# COMPACT_ATOMS: atom_id res chain seq x y z
N MET A 1 0.18 -5.31 9.18
CA MET A 1 -0.78 -6.41 8.89
C MET A 1 -2.10 -5.80 8.49
N ILE A 2 -2.79 -6.34 7.48
CA ILE A 2 -4.11 -5.91 7.03
C ILE A 2 -5.08 -7.09 7.19
N VAL A 3 -6.22 -6.86 7.86
CA VAL A 3 -7.33 -7.80 7.97
C VAL A 3 -8.44 -7.32 7.04
N PRO A 4 -8.54 -7.85 5.81
CA PRO A 4 -9.48 -7.32 4.82
C PRO A 4 -10.93 -7.62 5.20
N GLN A 5 -11.79 -6.61 5.14
CA GLN A 5 -13.23 -6.72 5.42
C GLN A 5 -14.05 -6.61 4.14
N ILE A 6 -13.95 -5.48 3.44
CA ILE A 6 -14.77 -5.15 2.27
C ILE A 6 -14.01 -4.26 1.28
N GLY A 7 -14.61 -4.01 0.12
CA GLY A 7 -14.08 -3.08 -0.88
C GLY A 7 -12.75 -3.55 -1.47
N ASP A 8 -11.80 -2.63 -1.55
CA ASP A 8 -10.47 -2.88 -2.13
C ASP A 8 -9.46 -3.45 -1.12
N GLN A 9 -9.85 -3.64 0.14
CA GLN A 9 -8.95 -4.13 1.18
C GLN A 9 -8.28 -5.48 0.85
N PRO A 10 -8.95 -6.49 0.24
CA PRO A 10 -8.29 -7.73 -0.15
C PRO A 10 -7.15 -7.52 -1.17
N TYR A 11 -7.33 -6.59 -2.10
CA TYR A 11 -6.26 -6.23 -3.05
C TYR A 11 -5.08 -5.60 -2.32
N TRP A 12 -5.32 -4.60 -1.46
CA TRP A 12 -4.25 -3.93 -0.74
C TRP A 12 -3.54 -4.84 0.28
N ALA A 13 -4.26 -5.73 0.94
CA ALA A 13 -3.67 -6.76 1.80
C ALA A 13 -2.67 -7.62 1.00
N ARG A 14 -3.09 -8.13 -0.16
CA ARG A 14 -2.22 -8.90 -1.05
C ARG A 14 -1.02 -8.08 -1.53
N ARG A 15 -1.20 -6.84 -1.97
CA ARG A 15 -0.10 -5.96 -2.40
C ARG A 15 0.93 -5.74 -1.29
N ALA A 16 0.48 -5.52 -0.06
CA ALA A 16 1.37 -5.34 1.09
C ALA A 16 2.21 -6.61 1.38
N ALA A 17 1.59 -7.78 1.27
CA ALA A 17 2.27 -9.06 1.43
C ALA A 17 3.25 -9.36 0.27
N GLU A 18 2.82 -9.17 -0.99
CA GLU A 18 3.65 -9.38 -2.19
C GLU A 18 4.89 -8.47 -2.22
N LEU A 19 4.77 -7.23 -1.73
CA LEU A 19 5.90 -6.31 -1.61
C LEU A 19 6.78 -6.63 -0.39
N GLY A 20 6.33 -7.50 0.52
CA GLY A 20 7.02 -7.82 1.77
C GLY A 20 7.10 -6.64 2.73
N ILE A 21 6.14 -5.72 2.68
CA ILE A 21 6.07 -4.53 3.55
C ILE A 21 5.05 -4.70 4.68
N GLY A 22 4.41 -5.87 4.77
CA GLY A 22 3.46 -6.23 5.78
C GLY A 22 2.97 -7.65 5.58
N ALA A 23 1.87 -7.99 6.24
CA ALA A 23 1.20 -9.28 6.14
C ALA A 23 -0.27 -9.08 5.78
N ALA A 24 -0.81 -10.00 4.98
CA ALA A 24 -2.24 -10.15 4.75
C ALA A 24 -2.77 -11.21 5.71
N HIS A 25 -3.77 -10.88 6.52
CA HIS A 25 -4.49 -11.89 7.30
C HIS A 25 -5.44 -12.65 6.38
N ASP A 26 -5.57 -13.96 6.60
CA ASP A 26 -6.46 -14.82 5.83
C ASP A 26 -7.92 -14.64 6.30
N GLY A 27 -8.68 -13.89 5.53
CA GLY A 27 -10.10 -13.63 5.77
C GLY A 27 -10.41 -12.56 6.84
N PRO A 28 -11.71 -12.24 7.01
CA PRO A 28 -12.16 -11.11 7.84
C PRO A 28 -12.33 -11.45 9.33
N LEU A 29 -12.26 -12.72 9.72
CA LEU A 29 -12.51 -13.17 11.09
C LEU A 29 -11.22 -13.72 11.73
N PRO A 30 -10.39 -12.87 12.35
CA PRO A 30 -9.16 -13.31 12.99
C PRO A 30 -9.45 -14.06 14.30
N THR A 31 -8.62 -15.07 14.55
CA THR A 31 -8.42 -15.64 15.88
C THR A 31 -7.22 -14.98 16.54
N ALA A 32 -7.05 -15.14 17.86
CA ALA A 32 -5.84 -14.65 18.53
C ALA A 32 -4.56 -15.27 17.93
N GLN A 33 -4.60 -16.56 17.55
CA GLN A 33 -3.46 -17.24 16.95
C GLN A 33 -3.16 -16.70 15.54
N SER A 34 -4.15 -16.68 14.64
CA SER A 34 -3.94 -16.22 13.26
C SER A 34 -3.53 -14.75 13.18
N LEU A 35 -4.02 -13.93 14.12
CA LEU A 35 -3.58 -12.54 14.27
C LEU A 35 -2.12 -12.44 14.75
N SER A 36 -1.72 -13.29 15.70
CA SER A 36 -0.35 -13.32 16.24
C SER A 36 0.65 -13.74 15.16
N ASP A 37 0.34 -14.77 14.36
CA ASP A 37 1.19 -15.25 13.26
C ASP A 37 1.41 -14.16 12.20
N ALA A 38 0.33 -13.47 11.82
CA ALA A 38 0.41 -12.37 10.87
C ALA A 38 1.12 -11.13 11.45
N LEU A 39 1.03 -10.91 12.77
CA LEU A 39 1.75 -9.85 13.47
C LEU A 39 3.25 -10.13 13.53
N GLU A 40 3.67 -11.37 13.77
CA GLU A 40 5.08 -11.77 13.73
C GLU A 40 5.72 -11.43 12.37
N THR A 41 5.04 -11.77 11.28
CA THR A 41 5.47 -11.41 9.92
C THR A 41 5.57 -9.89 9.73
N ALA A 42 4.59 -9.14 10.24
CA ALA A 42 4.57 -7.68 10.13
C ALA A 42 5.69 -6.99 10.94
N LEU A 43 6.07 -7.56 12.08
CA LEU A 43 7.10 -7.03 12.98
C LEU A 43 8.53 -7.47 12.63
N ALA A 44 8.69 -8.42 11.71
CA ALA A 44 10.00 -8.90 11.29
C ALA A 44 10.92 -7.74 10.82
N PRO A 45 12.21 -7.71 11.22
CA PRO A 45 13.15 -6.66 10.81
C PRO A 45 13.28 -6.50 9.29
N ALA A 46 13.18 -7.62 8.55
CA ALA A 46 13.19 -7.61 7.09
C ALA A 46 11.97 -6.86 6.51
N THR A 47 10.78 -7.07 7.08
CA THR A 47 9.56 -6.35 6.70
C THR A 47 9.72 -4.85 6.94
N ARG A 48 10.28 -4.45 8.10
CA ARG A 48 10.58 -3.03 8.40
C ARG A 48 11.55 -2.42 7.38
N ALA A 49 12.63 -3.12 7.04
CA ALA A 49 13.62 -2.65 6.07
C ALA A 49 12.99 -2.45 4.68
N ARG A 50 12.19 -3.42 4.21
CA ARG A 50 11.47 -3.33 2.93
C ARG A 50 10.44 -2.22 2.93
N ALA A 51 9.69 -2.05 4.02
CA ALA A 51 8.72 -0.97 4.17
C ALA A 51 9.39 0.40 4.09
N GLY A 52 10.54 0.59 4.75
CA GLY A 52 11.32 1.82 4.65
C GLY A 52 11.83 2.10 3.23
N ALA A 53 12.37 1.08 2.55
CA ALA A 53 12.81 1.20 1.16
C ALA A 53 11.66 1.49 0.19
N ALA A 54 10.47 0.92 0.43
CA ALA A 54 9.28 1.22 -0.35
C ALA A 54 8.79 2.65 -0.11
N ALA A 55 8.73 3.09 1.15
CA ALA A 55 8.32 4.45 1.52
C ALA A 55 9.22 5.51 0.86
N GLY A 56 10.53 5.28 0.81
CA GLY A 56 11.47 6.20 0.14
C GLY A 56 11.25 6.38 -1.37
N ARG A 57 10.44 5.53 -2.00
CA ARG A 57 10.08 5.62 -3.43
C ARG A 57 8.71 6.26 -3.67
N ILE A 58 7.90 6.45 -2.63
CA ILE A 58 6.54 6.98 -2.76
C ILE A 58 6.60 8.51 -2.76
N ARG A 59 6.13 9.11 -3.86
CA ARG A 59 6.00 10.56 -4.00
C ARG A 59 4.65 11.04 -3.46
N GLY A 60 4.66 12.18 -2.75
CA GLY A 60 3.45 12.81 -2.21
C GLY A 60 2.81 13.88 -3.10
N ASP A 61 3.43 14.24 -4.23
CA ASP A 61 3.03 15.37 -5.08
C ASP A 61 2.13 14.96 -6.27
N GLY A 62 1.54 13.77 -6.23
CA GLY A 62 0.76 13.21 -7.34
C GLY A 62 -0.39 14.12 -7.79
N ALA A 63 -1.11 14.74 -6.86
CA ALA A 63 -2.18 15.68 -7.19
C ALA A 63 -1.66 16.92 -7.93
N ALA A 64 -0.50 17.47 -7.54
CA ALA A 64 0.09 18.62 -8.19
C ALA A 64 0.60 18.26 -9.61
N VAL A 65 1.19 17.07 -9.78
CA VAL A 65 1.57 16.56 -11.11
C VAL A 65 0.34 16.40 -12.00
N ALA A 66 -0.73 15.78 -11.49
CA ALA A 66 -1.97 15.60 -12.25
C ALA A 66 -2.59 16.94 -12.66
N ALA A 67 -2.61 17.93 -11.77
CA ALA A 67 -3.10 19.27 -12.10
C ALA A 67 -2.30 19.94 -13.22
N ARG A 68 -0.95 19.85 -13.20
CA ARG A 68 -0.10 20.38 -14.28
C ARG A 68 -0.40 19.70 -15.62
N LEU A 69 -0.53 18.37 -15.62
CA LEU A 69 -0.87 17.61 -16.83
C LEU A 69 -2.23 18.02 -17.40
N LEU A 70 -3.23 18.26 -16.54
CA LEU A 70 -4.54 18.74 -16.98
C LEU A 70 -4.47 20.14 -17.57
N ILE A 71 -3.72 21.06 -16.95
CA ILE A 71 -3.54 22.42 -17.48
C ILE A 71 -2.82 22.39 -18.82
N GLU A 72 -1.78 21.56 -18.97
CA GLU A 72 -1.05 21.39 -20.23
C GLU A 72 -1.96 20.82 -21.33
N LEU A 73 -2.77 19.82 -21.00
CA LEU A 73 -3.70 19.19 -21.94
C LEU A 73 -4.83 20.15 -22.39
N LEU A 74 -5.31 21.01 -21.49
CA LEU A 74 -6.43 21.93 -21.73
C LEU A 74 -5.99 23.33 -22.18
N GLY A 75 -4.70 23.63 -22.10
CA GLY A 75 -4.14 24.88 -22.57
C GLY A 75 -4.34 25.03 -24.09
N PRO A 76 -4.45 26.26 -24.61
CA PRO A 76 -4.66 26.46 -26.03
C PRO A 76 -3.47 25.85 -26.79
N SER A 77 -3.76 24.87 -27.65
CA SER A 77 -2.82 24.43 -28.68
C SER A 77 -2.30 25.67 -29.39
N GLY A 78 -0.98 25.85 -29.43
CA GLY A 78 -0.34 27.06 -29.90
C GLY A 78 -1.01 27.65 -31.14
N ARG A 79 -1.31 28.95 -31.08
CA ARG A 79 -1.39 29.77 -32.28
C ARG A 79 0.00 29.91 -32.88
#